data_AF-A0A9X4JU03-F1
#
_entry.id   AF-A0A9X4JU03-F1
#
_cell.length_a   1.000
_cell.length_b   1.000
_cell.length_c   1.000
_cell.angle_alpha   90.00
_cell.angle_beta   90.00
_cell.angle_gamma   90.00
#
_symmetry.space_group_name_H-M   'P 1'
#
loop_
_entity.id
_entity.type
_entity.pdbx_description
1 polymer ?
#
loop_
_entity_poly.entity_id
_entity_poly.type
_entity_poly.pdbx_seq_one_letter_code
_entity_poly.pdbx_strand_id
1 'polypeptide(L)' 'MLDSAEQVSVRRAVAGLPERERAIVFLRYYQGLSYAEIAAVLGIPEPTVGTRLHRAREKLRKKLDQF' A
#
# COMPACT_ATOMS: atom_id res chain seq x y z
N MET A 1 -19.89 -5.51 3.56
CA MET A 1 -19.33 -4.84 4.74
C MET A 1 -18.26 -5.78 5.26
N LEU A 2 -16.97 -5.43 5.11
CA LEU A 2 -15.87 -6.28 5.61
C LEU A 2 -16.07 -6.49 7.11
N ASP A 3 -15.99 -7.74 7.58
CA ASP A 3 -16.13 -8.03 9.01
C ASP A 3 -15.04 -7.29 9.81
N SER A 4 -15.35 -6.94 11.04
CA SER A 4 -14.45 -6.21 11.95
C SER A 4 -13.09 -6.90 12.10
N ALA A 5 -13.06 -8.25 12.10
CA ALA A 5 -11.84 -9.05 12.11
C ALA A 5 -11.00 -8.86 10.83
N GLU A 6 -11.65 -8.85 9.67
CA GLU A 6 -10.99 -8.70 8.36
C GLU A 6 -10.37 -7.30 8.21
N GLN A 7 -11.05 -6.26 8.69
CA GLN A 7 -10.51 -4.90 8.74
C GLN A 7 -9.27 -4.80 9.64
N VAL A 8 -9.25 -5.52 10.77
CA VAL A 8 -8.09 -5.57 11.67
C VAL A 8 -6.90 -6.26 11.00
N SER A 9 -7.13 -7.35 10.28
CA SER A 9 -6.08 -8.07 9.52
C SER A 9 -5.46 -7.21 8.43
N VAL A 10 -6.28 -6.46 7.67
CA VAL A 10 -5.79 -5.51 6.66
C VAL A 10 -4.94 -4.39 7.29
N ARG A 11 -5.42 -3.78 8.38
CA ARG A 11 -4.67 -2.72 9.06
C ARG A 11 -3.32 -3.22 9.58
N ARG A 12 -3.27 -4.41 10.17
CA ARG A 12 -2.02 -5.05 10.63
C ARG A 12 -1.09 -5.38 9.47
N ALA A 13 -1.63 -5.91 8.37
CA ALA A 13 -0.84 -6.22 7.19
C ALA A 13 -0.18 -4.97 6.59
N VAL A 14 -0.93 -3.86 6.48
CA VAL A 14 -0.43 -2.56 6.00
C VAL A 14 0.57 -1.95 6.98
N ALA A 15 0.34 -2.05 8.29
CA ALA A 15 1.30 -1.59 9.30
C ALA A 15 2.65 -2.32 9.19
N GLY A 16 2.63 -3.61 8.85
CA GLY A 16 3.82 -4.43 8.65
C GLY A 16 4.56 -4.22 7.31
N LEU A 17 4.15 -3.27 6.46
CA LEU A 17 4.91 -2.89 5.28
C LEU A 17 6.08 -1.96 5.66
N PRO A 18 7.18 -1.97 4.89
CA PRO A 18 8.17 -0.90 4.95
C PRO A 18 7.51 0.47 4.75
N GLU A 19 8.01 1.48 5.45
CA GLU A 19 7.42 2.82 5.48
C GLU A 19 7.16 3.40 4.08
N ARG A 20 8.14 3.26 3.18
CA ARG A 20 8.03 3.76 1.79
C ARG A 20 6.94 3.06 0.98
N GLU A 21 6.66 1.80 1.26
CA GLU A 21 5.60 1.03 0.60
C GLU A 21 4.23 1.37 1.21
N ARG A 22 4.18 1.50 2.54
CA ARG A 22 2.97 1.92 3.28
C ARG A 22 2.49 3.30 2.84
N ALA A 23 3.40 4.26 2.66
CA ALA A 23 3.07 5.60 2.17
C ALA A 23 2.41 5.55 0.77
N ILE A 24 2.97 4.76 -0.14
CA ILE A 24 2.41 4.61 -1.50
C ILE A 24 1.02 3.94 -1.47
N VAL A 25 0.84 2.92 -0.63
CA VAL A 25 -0.48 2.28 -0.41
C VAL A 25 -1.49 3.29 0.14
N PHE A 26 -1.09 4.09 1.13
CA PHE A 26 -1.96 5.12 1.72
C PHE A 26 -2.40 6.15 0.67
N LEU A 27 -1.43 6.74 -0.04
CA LEU A 27 -1.73 7.75 -1.06
C LEU A 27 -2.58 7.18 -2.21
N ARG A 28 -2.31 5.94 -2.63
CA ARG A 28 -3.06 5.32 -3.73
C ARG A 28 -4.50 4.96 -3.35
N TYR A 29 -4.69 4.33 -2.19
CA TYR A 29 -5.98 3.71 -1.85
C TYR A 29 -6.83 4.53 -0.89
N TYR A 30 -6.20 5.30 0.00
CA TYR A 30 -6.93 6.15 0.96
C TYR A 30 -7.12 7.56 0.44
N GLN A 31 -6.14 8.09 -0.32
CA GLN A 31 -6.22 9.43 -0.92
C GLN A 31 -6.63 9.40 -2.40
N GLY A 32 -6.66 8.22 -3.03
CA GLY A 32 -7.10 8.06 -4.42
C GLY A 32 -6.13 8.62 -5.48
N LEU A 33 -4.90 8.98 -5.11
CA LEU A 33 -3.96 9.65 -6.00
C LEU A 33 -3.50 8.75 -7.16
N SER A 34 -3.23 9.35 -8.31
CA SER A 34 -2.56 8.75 -9.46
C SER A 34 -1.07 8.52 -9.20
N TYR A 35 -0.39 7.76 -10.07
CA TYR A 35 1.04 7.51 -9.90
C TYR A 35 1.88 8.78 -10.06
N ALA A 36 1.51 9.66 -11.00
CA ALA A 36 2.15 10.96 -11.18
C ALA A 36 2.00 11.86 -9.94
N GLU A 37 0.81 11.93 -9.33
CA GLU A 37 0.59 12.71 -8.10
C GLU A 37 1.38 12.13 -6.93
N ILE A 38 1.42 10.80 -6.77
CA ILE A 38 2.23 10.14 -5.73
C ILE A 38 3.72 10.41 -5.95
N ALA A 39 4.18 10.38 -7.20
CA ALA A 39 5.57 10.69 -7.57
C ALA A 39 5.94 12.11 -7.16
N ALA A 40 5.06 13.08 -7.44
CA ALA A 40 5.23 14.48 -7.04
C ALA A 40 5.25 14.64 -5.51
N VAL A 41 4.31 14.03 -4.79
CA VAL A 41 4.21 14.10 -3.32
C VAL A 41 5.44 13.50 -2.64
N LEU A 42 5.97 12.39 -3.15
CA LEU A 42 7.07 11.66 -2.52
C LEU A 42 8.46 12.06 -3.07
N GLY A 43 8.54 12.91 -4.10
CA GLY A 43 9.79 13.29 -4.74
C GLY A 43 10.54 12.10 -5.35
N ILE A 44 9.81 11.14 -5.96
CA ILE A 44 10.39 9.94 -6.58
C ILE A 44 9.92 9.79 -8.03
N PRO A 45 10.66 9.07 -8.90
CA PRO A 45 10.20 8.81 -10.26
C PRO A 45 8.88 8.03 -10.30
N GLU A 46 7.98 8.38 -11.22
CA GLU A 46 6.71 7.66 -11.41
C GLU A 46 6.85 6.14 -11.63
N PRO A 47 7.84 5.63 -12.41
CA PRO A 47 8.09 4.19 -12.50
C PRO A 47 8.46 3.53 -11.15
N THR A 48 9.07 4.31 -10.25
CA THR A 48 9.39 3.85 -8.89
C THR A 48 8.12 3.69 -8.04
N VAL A 49 7.09 4.51 -8.27
CA VAL A 49 5.78 4.35 -7.63
C VAL A 49 5.18 3.00 -8.01
N GLY A 50 5.14 2.68 -9.31
CA GLY A 50 4.58 1.42 -9.81
C GLY A 50 5.30 0.19 -9.26
N THR A 51 6.63 0.18 -9.30
CA THR A 51 7.43 -0.95 -8.78
C THR A 51 7.28 -1.14 -7.27
N ARG A 52 7.25 -0.06 -6.49
CA ARG A 52 7.02 -0.14 -5.04
C ARG A 52 5.59 -0.56 -4.70
N LEU A 53 4.59 -0.07 -5.43
CA LEU A 53 3.20 -0.47 -5.23
C LEU A 53 3.00 -1.96 -5.55
N HIS A 54 3.63 -2.47 -6.61
CA HIS A 54 3.62 -3.89 -6.93
C HIS A 54 4.23 -4.74 -5.80
N ARG A 55 5.40 -4.35 -5.28
CA ARG A 55 6.03 -5.03 -4.13
C ARG A 55 5.17 -4.96 -2.87
N ALA A 56 4.54 -3.83 -2.60
CA ALA A 56 3.63 -3.66 -1.48
C ALA A 56 2.43 -4.63 -1.58
N ARG A 57 1.81 -4.72 -2.77
CA ARG A 57 0.71 -5.65 -3.04
C ARG A 57 1.12 -7.11 -2.85
N GLU A 58 2.28 -7.51 -3.36
CA GLU A 58 2.78 -8.88 -3.17
C GLU A 58 3.02 -9.22 -1.70
N LYS A 59 3.52 -8.28 -0.90
CA LYS A 59 3.69 -8.49 0.55
C LYS A 59 2.36 -8.52 1.29
N LEU A 60 1.41 -7.67 0.92
CA LEU A 60 0.07 -7.66 1.51
C LEU A 60 -0.64 -8.98 1.19
N ARG A 61 -0.60 -9.44 -0.06
CA ARG A 61 -1.16 -10.73 -0.47
C ARG A 61 -0.59 -11.87 0.38
N LYS A 62 0.73 -11.98 0.48
CA LYS A 62 1.39 -13.00 1.32
C LYS A 62 1.02 -12.93 2.79
N LYS A 63 0.83 -11.72 3.34
CA LYS A 63 0.43 -11.53 4.74
C LYS A 63 -1.04 -11.91 4.95
N LEU A 64 -1.93 -11.49 4.05
CA LEU A 64 -3.36 -11.74 4.13
C LEU A 64 -3.72 -13.19 3.85
N ASP A 65 -2.97 -13.87 2.97
CA ASP A 65 -3.11 -15.32 2.73
C ASP A 65 -2.68 -16.17 3.96
N GLN A 66 -2.00 -15.58 4.94
CA GLN A 66 -1.55 -16.23 6.19
C GLN A 66 -2.48 -15.97 7.38
N PHE A 67 -3.49 -15.11 7.23
CA PHE A 67 -4.50 -14.82 8.24
C PHE A 67 -5.81 -15.55 7.94
#